data_AF-A0A8J3YE66-F1
#
_entry.id   AF-A0A8J3YE66-F1
#
_cell.length_a   1.000
_cell.length_b   1.000
_cell.length_c   1.000
_cell.angle_alpha   90.00
_cell.angle_beta   90.00
_cell.angle_gamma   90.00
#
_symmetry.space_group_name_H-M   'P 1'
#
loop_
_entity.id
_entity.type
_entity.pdbx_description
1 polymer ?
#
loop_
_entity_poly.entity_id
_entity_poly.type
_entity_poly.pdbx_seq_one_letter_code
_entity_poly.pdbx_strand_id
1 'polypeptide(L)'
;MATTGRNIRRRTALAALGGSLLSACTNESRPDPAASVPPNAPPSAPPAALPGAAAYRASPGEVEPACKNAAVAAVTAALTWQPGQPARALDDRLRQAGATPSLAPDLYALVDDHLTSTLEVVYPQYGGLGRGRRDASVMIVARQTWRTAAGATPQTRELTIDVRLRHANRRWAAESASVSAPPPLAASLDAATRRLLGNDGVVLPAAARADLLSGAIDPRLVRVLGALSRTWRIHVQVLRSGHPRNVYGTARLSNHTRGQAVDVWAIDDIPVIEQRASVASAVMRQAAAAGADEIGGPLDPDGRNGRPPYFTNDVHKDHIHVGFEVR
;
A
#
# COMPACT_ATOMS: atom_id res chain seq x y z
N MET A 1 30.95 -7.50 34.97
CA MET A 1 30.15 -8.15 36.03
C MET A 1 28.81 -8.56 35.43
N ALA A 2 28.48 -9.85 35.56
CA ALA A 2 27.18 -10.51 35.33
C ALA A 2 26.54 -10.44 33.92
N THR A 3 26.81 -11.50 33.16
CA THR A 3 26.00 -12.09 32.08
C THR A 3 24.70 -12.72 32.63
N THR A 4 23.63 -12.76 31.84
CA THR A 4 22.67 -13.88 31.87
C THR A 4 21.86 -13.98 30.58
N GLY A 5 22.23 -14.96 29.75
CA GLY A 5 21.39 -15.45 28.66
C GLY A 5 20.36 -16.46 29.18
N ARG A 6 19.23 -16.60 28.48
CA ARG A 6 18.22 -17.60 28.79
C ARG A 6 17.93 -18.43 27.54
N ASN A 7 18.48 -19.65 27.54
CA ASN A 7 18.26 -20.70 26.55
C ASN A 7 16.85 -21.30 26.70
N ILE A 8 16.12 -21.46 25.60
CA ILE A 8 14.89 -22.25 25.53
C ILE A 8 15.25 -23.66 25.06
N ARG A 9 15.03 -24.66 25.92
CA ARG A 9 15.25 -26.08 25.63
C ARG A 9 14.04 -26.69 24.92
N ARG A 10 14.32 -27.43 23.84
CA ARG A 10 13.43 -28.37 23.16
C ARG A 10 13.07 -29.55 24.09
N ARG A 11 11.82 -30.01 24.04
CA ARG A 11 11.40 -31.31 24.58
C ARG A 11 10.82 -32.16 23.46
N THR A 12 11.56 -33.19 23.09
CA THR A 12 11.12 -34.37 22.35
C THR A 12 10.44 -35.34 23.32
N ALA A 13 9.33 -35.94 22.92
CA ALA A 13 8.72 -37.07 23.60
C ALA A 13 8.68 -38.26 22.62
N LEU A 14 9.45 -39.30 22.93
CA LEU A 14 9.30 -40.66 22.41
C LEU A 14 8.37 -41.42 23.37
N ALA A 15 7.44 -42.19 22.82
CA ALA A 15 6.85 -43.33 23.51
C ALA A 15 6.77 -44.50 22.53
N ALA A 16 7.45 -45.58 22.90
CA ALA A 16 7.41 -46.89 22.28
C ALA A 16 6.89 -47.89 23.32
N LEU A 17 6.07 -48.85 22.87
CA LEU A 17 5.72 -50.15 23.46
C LEU A 17 4.96 -50.87 22.31
N GLY A 18 5.30 -52.05 21.81
CA GLY A 18 6.05 -53.18 22.37
C GLY A 18 5.09 -54.35 22.53
N GLY A 19 5.24 -55.44 21.75
CA GLY A 19 4.48 -56.68 21.96
C GLY A 19 4.39 -57.65 20.76
N SER A 20 5.42 -58.49 20.63
CA SER A 20 5.59 -59.82 20.01
C SER A 20 4.36 -60.76 20.00
N LEU A 21 4.23 -61.92 19.32
CA LEU A 21 4.89 -62.75 18.28
C LEU A 21 3.99 -64.03 18.15
N LEU A 22 3.93 -64.68 16.98
CA LEU A 22 4.01 -66.14 16.70
C LEU A 22 3.08 -66.69 15.59
N SER A 23 3.70 -67.60 14.83
CA SER A 23 3.37 -68.24 13.55
C SER A 23 2.16 -69.18 13.51
N ALA A 24 1.61 -69.38 12.31
CA ALA A 24 1.36 -70.71 11.73
C ALA A 24 1.13 -70.64 10.21
N CYS A 25 1.76 -71.55 9.46
CA CYS A 25 1.64 -71.73 8.02
C CYS A 25 0.41 -72.58 7.66
N THR A 26 -0.29 -72.27 6.56
CA THR A 26 -0.74 -73.26 5.54
C THR A 26 -1.21 -72.54 4.27
N ASN A 27 -0.77 -73.06 3.12
CA ASN A 27 -1.17 -72.69 1.77
C ASN A 27 -2.64 -73.05 1.51
N GLU A 28 -3.40 -72.13 0.92
CA GLU A 28 -4.50 -72.48 0.02
C GLU A 28 -4.71 -71.34 -0.99
N SER A 29 -4.49 -71.67 -2.27
CA SER A 29 -4.72 -70.79 -3.42
C SER A 29 -6.21 -70.61 -3.66
N ARG A 30 -6.71 -69.37 -3.67
CA ARG A 30 -8.02 -69.01 -4.25
C ARG A 30 -7.95 -67.61 -4.90
N PRO A 31 -8.67 -67.40 -6.01
CA PRO A 31 -8.42 -66.32 -6.96
C PRO A 31 -8.98 -64.97 -6.50
N ASP A 32 -8.33 -63.91 -6.98
CA ASP A 32 -8.64 -62.49 -6.80
C ASP A 32 -10.15 -62.16 -6.89
N PRO A 33 -10.70 -61.40 -5.91
CA PRO A 33 -11.70 -60.41 -6.24
C PRO A 33 -10.95 -59.19 -6.75
N ALA A 34 -11.03 -58.95 -8.06
CA ALA A 34 -10.61 -57.69 -8.67
C ALA A 34 -11.16 -56.53 -7.83
N ALA A 35 -10.26 -55.84 -7.11
CA ALA A 35 -10.58 -54.56 -6.50
C ALA A 35 -10.97 -53.64 -7.65
N SER A 36 -12.27 -53.36 -7.78
CA SER A 36 -12.80 -52.37 -8.68
C SER A 36 -12.20 -51.02 -8.29
N VAL A 37 -11.10 -50.64 -8.95
CA VAL A 37 -10.57 -49.29 -8.94
C VAL A 37 -11.71 -48.39 -9.44
N PRO A 38 -12.24 -47.46 -8.64
CA PRO A 38 -13.28 -46.57 -9.11
C PRO A 38 -12.75 -45.83 -10.35
N PRO A 39 -13.53 -45.78 -11.44
CA PRO A 39 -13.08 -45.13 -12.66
C PRO A 39 -12.80 -43.65 -12.35
N ASN A 40 -11.60 -43.21 -12.74
CA ASN A 40 -11.16 -41.83 -12.90
C ASN A 40 -12.08 -40.79 -12.26
N ALA A 41 -11.77 -40.38 -11.03
CA ALA A 41 -12.23 -39.08 -10.57
C ALA A 41 -11.83 -38.05 -11.64
N PRO A 42 -12.77 -37.24 -12.15
CA PRO A 42 -12.43 -36.22 -13.14
C PRO A 42 -11.31 -35.34 -12.58
N PRO A 43 -10.33 -34.92 -13.39
CA PRO A 43 -9.27 -34.04 -12.92
C PRO A 43 -9.93 -32.83 -12.25
N SER A 44 -9.58 -32.61 -10.98
CA SER A 44 -10.06 -31.46 -10.22
C SER A 44 -9.88 -30.21 -11.07
N ALA A 45 -10.98 -29.46 -11.26
CA ALA A 45 -10.96 -28.25 -12.06
C ALA A 45 -9.80 -27.35 -11.60
N PRO A 46 -9.03 -26.76 -12.53
CA PRO A 46 -7.94 -25.88 -12.15
C PRO A 46 -8.48 -24.78 -11.25
N PRO A 47 -7.77 -24.42 -10.17
CA PRO A 47 -8.26 -23.42 -9.24
C PRO A 47 -8.49 -22.09 -9.99
N ALA A 48 -9.62 -21.43 -9.73
CA ALA A 48 -9.95 -20.16 -10.37
C ALA A 48 -8.77 -19.17 -10.28
N ALA A 49 -8.48 -18.45 -11.37
CA ALA A 49 -7.44 -17.42 -11.39
C ALA A 49 -7.76 -16.31 -10.39
N LEU A 50 -6.72 -15.64 -9.86
CA LEU A 50 -6.97 -14.43 -9.07
C LEU A 50 -7.49 -13.34 -10.02
N PRO A 51 -8.36 -12.42 -9.56
CA PRO A 51 -8.80 -11.30 -10.38
C PRO A 51 -7.59 -10.57 -11.00
N GLY A 52 -7.63 -10.35 -12.31
CA GLY A 52 -6.62 -9.54 -12.97
C GLY A 52 -6.74 -8.08 -12.52
N ALA A 53 -5.62 -7.47 -12.14
CA ALA A 53 -5.58 -6.04 -11.89
C ALA A 53 -5.41 -5.28 -13.22
N ALA A 54 -6.16 -4.20 -13.41
CA ALA A 54 -5.93 -3.31 -14.54
C ALA A 54 -4.53 -2.70 -14.43
N ALA A 55 -3.81 -2.65 -15.56
CA ALA A 55 -2.52 -1.98 -15.60
C ALA A 55 -2.72 -0.47 -15.41
N TYR A 56 -1.99 0.12 -14.46
CA TYR A 56 -1.95 1.56 -14.28
C TYR A 56 -1.48 2.25 -15.56
N ARG A 57 -2.11 3.37 -15.89
CA ARG A 57 -1.69 4.27 -16.96
C ARG A 57 -1.62 5.68 -16.38
N ALA A 58 -0.44 6.28 -16.46
CA ALA A 58 -0.25 7.68 -16.10
C ALA A 58 -1.16 8.58 -16.93
N SER A 59 -1.82 9.54 -16.26
CA SER A 59 -2.60 10.56 -16.94
C SER A 59 -1.70 11.38 -17.87
N PRO A 60 -2.17 11.82 -19.05
CA PRO A 60 -1.41 12.74 -19.90
C PRO A 60 -1.06 14.07 -19.20
N GLY A 61 -1.77 14.42 -18.12
CA GLY A 61 -1.51 15.62 -17.31
C GLY A 61 -0.38 15.48 -16.28
N GLU A 62 0.21 14.30 -16.14
CA GLU A 62 1.29 14.05 -15.17
C GLU A 62 2.52 14.91 -15.47
N VAL A 63 3.12 15.49 -14.42
CA VAL A 63 4.30 16.35 -14.58
C VAL A 63 5.54 15.56 -15.02
N GLU A 64 5.66 14.33 -14.54
CA GLU A 64 6.74 13.40 -14.82
C GLU A 64 6.19 11.96 -14.85
N PRO A 65 5.47 11.55 -15.92
CA PRO A 65 4.79 10.26 -15.98
C PRO A 65 5.77 9.08 -15.92
N ALA A 66 6.97 9.24 -16.47
CA ALA A 66 8.00 8.19 -16.45
C ALA A 66 8.43 7.83 -15.02
N CYS A 67 8.43 8.79 -14.09
CA CYS A 67 8.73 8.56 -12.68
C CYS A 67 7.65 7.67 -12.03
N LYS A 68 6.36 8.01 -12.19
CA LYS A 68 5.27 7.19 -11.64
C LYS A 68 5.23 5.79 -12.25
N ASN A 69 5.43 5.70 -13.57
CA ASN A 69 5.47 4.41 -14.26
C ASN A 69 6.61 3.52 -13.74
N ALA A 70 7.80 4.08 -13.50
CA ALA A 70 8.92 3.33 -12.92
C ALA A 70 8.60 2.83 -11.50
N ALA A 71 8.00 3.67 -10.65
CA ALA A 71 7.60 3.29 -9.29
C ALA A 71 6.56 2.16 -9.29
N VAL A 72 5.52 2.30 -10.13
CA VAL A 72 4.46 1.31 -10.27
C VAL A 72 5.00 0.00 -10.84
N ALA A 73 5.87 0.04 -11.85
CA ALA A 73 6.50 -1.15 -12.41
C ALA A 73 7.31 -1.90 -11.36
N ALA A 74 8.09 -1.19 -10.54
CA ALA A 74 8.90 -1.77 -9.47
C ALA A 74 8.03 -2.49 -8.42
N VAL A 75 6.98 -1.83 -7.91
CA VAL A 75 6.10 -2.42 -6.90
C VAL A 75 5.26 -3.57 -7.47
N THR A 76 4.79 -3.45 -8.72
CA THR A 76 4.06 -4.53 -9.40
C THR A 76 4.94 -5.76 -9.61
N ALA A 77 6.21 -5.55 -10.01
CA ALA A 77 7.19 -6.61 -10.14
C ALA A 77 7.50 -7.28 -8.79
N ALA A 78 7.49 -6.52 -7.69
CA ALA A 78 7.73 -7.05 -6.35
C ALA A 78 6.56 -7.83 -5.75
N LEU A 79 5.31 -7.41 -6.01
CA LEU A 79 4.13 -7.88 -5.28
C LEU A 79 3.14 -8.70 -6.11
N THR A 80 3.46 -8.99 -7.38
CA THR A 80 2.70 -9.93 -8.21
C THR A 80 3.47 -11.25 -8.29
N TRP A 81 2.83 -12.38 -8.03
CA TRP A 81 3.48 -13.69 -7.98
C TRP A 81 2.65 -14.77 -8.67
N GLN A 82 3.34 -15.65 -9.41
CA GLN A 82 2.73 -16.83 -10.03
C GLN A 82 3.30 -18.11 -9.40
N PRO A 83 2.52 -19.20 -9.33
CA PRO A 83 3.01 -20.49 -8.84
C PRO A 83 4.30 -20.92 -9.54
N GLY A 84 5.27 -21.42 -8.78
CA GLY A 84 6.53 -21.95 -9.31
C GLY A 84 7.60 -20.91 -9.68
N GLN A 85 7.34 -19.61 -9.45
CA GLN A 85 8.38 -18.59 -9.52
C GLN A 85 9.15 -18.55 -8.20
N PRO A 86 10.45 -18.88 -8.15
CA PRO A 86 11.19 -18.85 -6.89
C PRO A 86 11.46 -17.39 -6.47
N ALA A 87 11.48 -17.08 -5.16
CA ALA A 87 11.77 -15.73 -4.66
C ALA A 87 13.09 -15.13 -5.20
N ARG A 88 14.09 -15.98 -5.48
CA ARG A 88 15.35 -15.57 -6.12
C ARG A 88 15.18 -14.93 -7.50
N ALA A 89 14.07 -15.17 -8.19
CA ALA A 89 13.74 -14.53 -9.47
C ALA A 89 13.24 -13.08 -9.30
N LEU A 90 12.97 -12.62 -8.07
CA LEU A 90 12.56 -11.26 -7.80
C LEU A 90 13.62 -10.24 -8.25
N ASP A 91 14.89 -10.49 -7.96
CA ASP A 91 15.98 -9.59 -8.35
C ASP A 91 16.00 -9.34 -9.85
N ASP A 92 15.81 -10.39 -10.66
CA ASP A 92 15.79 -10.28 -12.11
C ASP A 92 14.55 -9.53 -12.60
N ARG A 93 13.39 -9.76 -11.99
CA ARG A 93 12.15 -9.02 -12.29
C ARG A 93 12.27 -7.55 -11.92
N LEU A 94 12.89 -7.23 -10.78
CA LEU A 94 13.16 -5.86 -10.36
C LEU A 94 14.10 -5.17 -11.36
N ARG A 95 15.19 -5.83 -11.78
CA ARG A 95 16.09 -5.29 -12.81
C ARG A 95 15.37 -5.04 -14.14
N GLN A 96 14.50 -5.96 -14.56
CA GLN A 96 13.69 -5.80 -15.77
C GLN A 96 12.69 -4.63 -15.65
N ALA A 97 12.16 -4.40 -14.45
CA ALA A 97 11.31 -3.25 -14.14
C ALA A 97 12.09 -1.92 -13.93
N GLY A 98 13.41 -1.94 -14.06
CA GLY A 98 14.26 -0.77 -13.86
C GLY A 98 14.51 -0.41 -12.39
N ALA A 99 14.22 -1.31 -11.45
CA ALA A 99 14.50 -1.14 -10.03
C ALA A 99 15.85 -1.76 -9.64
N THR A 100 16.43 -1.29 -8.54
CA THR A 100 17.56 -1.94 -7.90
C THR A 100 17.08 -3.17 -7.11
N PRO A 101 17.85 -4.27 -7.04
CA PRO A 101 17.49 -5.42 -6.20
C PRO A 101 17.40 -5.10 -4.70
N SER A 102 18.05 -4.03 -4.24
CA SER A 102 17.96 -3.54 -2.86
C SER A 102 16.64 -2.82 -2.55
N LEU A 103 15.66 -2.82 -3.47
CA LEU A 103 14.48 -1.98 -3.43
C LEU A 103 13.84 -1.94 -2.04
N ALA A 104 13.58 -3.07 -1.37
CA ALA A 104 13.12 -2.97 0.00
C ALA A 104 13.14 -4.32 0.71
N PRO A 105 13.96 -4.49 1.76
CA PRO A 105 13.76 -5.55 2.75
C PRO A 105 12.29 -5.66 3.20
N ASP A 106 11.58 -4.54 3.31
CA ASP A 106 10.15 -4.50 3.65
C ASP A 106 9.27 -5.18 2.60
N LEU A 107 9.55 -5.01 1.31
CA LEU A 107 8.81 -5.71 0.26
C LEU A 107 9.17 -7.20 0.25
N TYR A 108 10.43 -7.58 0.50
CA TYR A 108 10.81 -8.98 0.64
C TYR A 108 10.09 -9.67 1.82
N ALA A 109 9.85 -8.97 2.93
CA ALA A 109 9.08 -9.49 4.06
C ALA A 109 7.61 -9.79 3.71
N LEU A 110 7.11 -9.25 2.60
CA LEU A 110 5.77 -9.45 2.09
C LEU A 110 5.69 -10.57 1.03
N VAL A 111 6.83 -11.13 0.63
CA VAL A 111 6.98 -12.19 -0.36
C VAL A 111 7.07 -13.54 0.35
N ASP A 112 6.35 -14.52 -0.16
CA ASP A 112 6.40 -15.91 0.28
C ASP A 112 6.33 -16.82 -0.96
N ASP A 113 7.22 -17.82 -1.02
CA ASP A 113 7.43 -18.71 -2.17
C ASP A 113 6.20 -19.56 -2.54
N HIS A 114 5.21 -19.65 -1.65
CA HIS A 114 3.96 -20.37 -1.86
C HIS A 114 2.82 -19.47 -2.34
N LEU A 115 3.04 -18.15 -2.41
CA LEU A 115 2.02 -17.19 -2.78
C LEU A 115 1.79 -17.14 -4.29
N THR A 116 0.52 -17.23 -4.68
CA THR A 116 0.06 -16.59 -5.92
C THR A 116 -0.54 -15.25 -5.54
N SER A 117 -0.16 -14.17 -6.20
CA SER A 117 -0.70 -12.84 -5.90
C SER A 117 -0.80 -11.93 -7.10
N THR A 118 -1.72 -10.98 -7.00
CA THR A 118 -1.97 -9.90 -7.97
C THR A 118 -1.98 -8.57 -7.21
N LEU A 119 -1.56 -7.51 -7.88
CA LEU A 119 -1.51 -6.17 -7.31
C LEU A 119 -2.33 -5.20 -8.16
N GLU A 120 -3.33 -4.59 -7.55
CA GLU A 120 -4.05 -3.44 -8.08
C GLU A 120 -3.41 -2.16 -7.51
N VAL A 121 -2.96 -1.27 -8.38
CA VAL A 121 -2.54 0.07 -7.97
C VAL A 121 -3.78 0.95 -7.90
N VAL A 122 -4.13 1.40 -6.70
CA VAL A 122 -5.27 2.32 -6.48
C VAL A 122 -4.88 3.71 -6.95
N TYR A 123 -3.78 4.25 -6.42
CA TYR A 123 -3.25 5.53 -6.88
C TYR A 123 -1.77 5.74 -6.55
N PRO A 124 -0.92 6.11 -7.53
CA PRO A 124 0.44 6.58 -7.30
C PRO A 124 0.49 8.12 -7.29
N GLN A 125 0.66 8.71 -6.11
CA GLN A 125 0.81 10.16 -5.91
C GLN A 125 2.30 10.55 -5.87
N TYR A 126 2.66 11.75 -6.35
CA TYR A 126 3.97 12.31 -6.01
C TYR A 126 4.07 12.59 -4.49
N GLY A 127 5.03 11.96 -3.81
CA GLY A 127 5.48 12.34 -2.46
C GLY A 127 6.61 13.38 -2.49
N GLY A 128 7.20 13.58 -3.66
CA GLY A 128 8.06 14.73 -3.96
C GLY A 128 8.83 14.57 -5.26
N LEU A 129 9.25 15.70 -5.81
CA LEU A 129 10.00 15.75 -7.07
C LEU A 129 11.18 16.72 -6.90
N GLY A 130 12.39 16.18 -6.97
CA GLY A 130 13.62 16.93 -6.75
C GLY A 130 13.85 18.02 -7.80
N ARG A 131 14.50 19.12 -7.38
CA ARG A 131 14.88 20.20 -8.28
C ARG A 131 15.79 19.64 -9.39
N GLY A 132 15.42 19.88 -10.65
CA GLY A 132 16.15 19.35 -11.81
C GLY A 132 15.83 17.88 -12.14
N ARG A 133 14.78 17.29 -11.54
CA ARG A 133 14.25 15.96 -11.88
C ARG A 133 15.31 14.85 -11.79
N ARG A 134 16.12 14.89 -10.72
CA ARG A 134 17.20 13.91 -10.46
C ARG A 134 16.79 12.82 -9.49
N ASP A 135 15.83 13.11 -8.63
CA ASP A 135 15.32 12.23 -7.59
C ASP A 135 13.84 12.52 -7.35
N ALA A 136 13.11 11.52 -6.86
CA ALA A 136 11.68 11.64 -6.57
C ALA A 136 11.23 10.66 -5.47
N SER A 137 10.06 10.94 -4.90
CA SER A 137 9.26 9.99 -4.12
C SER A 137 7.89 9.85 -4.77
N VAL A 138 7.43 8.62 -4.91
CA VAL A 138 6.07 8.29 -5.34
C VAL A 138 5.44 7.43 -4.24
N MET A 139 4.35 7.93 -3.66
CA MET A 139 3.56 7.21 -2.66
C MET A 139 2.46 6.43 -3.37
N ILE A 140 2.40 5.13 -3.16
CA ILE A 140 1.47 4.23 -3.85
C ILE A 140 0.51 3.63 -2.83
N VAL A 141 -0.79 3.84 -3.02
CA VAL A 141 -1.83 3.00 -2.42
C VAL A 141 -2.08 1.84 -3.37
N ALA A 142 -1.98 0.61 -2.86
CA ALA A 142 -2.20 -0.59 -3.66
C ALA A 142 -2.97 -1.65 -2.88
N ARG A 143 -3.78 -2.44 -3.58
CA ARG A 143 -4.49 -3.60 -3.06
C ARG A 143 -3.85 -4.85 -3.59
N GLN A 144 -3.33 -5.68 -2.69
CA GLN A 144 -2.77 -6.97 -3.05
C GLN A 144 -3.77 -8.06 -2.68
N THR A 145 -4.06 -8.93 -3.65
CA THR A 145 -4.85 -10.14 -3.44
C THR A 145 -3.94 -11.34 -3.61
N TRP A 146 -3.92 -12.26 -2.64
CA TRP A 146 -3.07 -13.45 -2.66
C TRP A 146 -3.78 -14.72 -2.19
N ARG A 147 -3.18 -15.87 -2.48
CA ARG A 147 -3.54 -17.17 -1.91
C ARG A 147 -2.26 -17.95 -1.59
N THR A 148 -2.30 -18.77 -0.55
CA THR A 148 -1.16 -19.57 -0.06
C THR A 148 -1.07 -20.96 -0.67
N ALA A 149 -2.15 -21.43 -1.30
CA ALA A 149 -2.19 -22.71 -2.00
C ALA A 149 -3.27 -22.71 -3.08
N ALA A 150 -3.18 -23.67 -4.00
CA ALA A 150 -4.24 -23.98 -4.95
C ALA A 150 -5.53 -24.35 -4.20
N GLY A 151 -6.62 -23.64 -4.47
CA GLY A 151 -7.92 -23.85 -3.82
C GLY A 151 -8.11 -23.13 -2.48
N ALA A 152 -7.08 -22.48 -1.93
CA ALA A 152 -7.23 -21.63 -0.75
C ALA A 152 -8.05 -20.37 -1.07
N THR A 153 -8.85 -19.90 -0.10
CA THR A 153 -9.61 -18.65 -0.22
C THR A 153 -8.65 -17.47 -0.44
N PRO A 154 -8.88 -16.62 -1.46
CA PRO A 154 -8.09 -15.42 -1.65
C PRO A 154 -8.19 -14.48 -0.44
N GLN A 155 -7.06 -13.96 -0.02
CA GLN A 155 -6.94 -12.92 1.00
C GLN A 155 -6.56 -11.60 0.33
N THR A 156 -6.95 -10.49 0.95
CA THR A 156 -6.67 -9.14 0.45
C THR A 156 -6.10 -8.26 1.55
N ARG A 157 -5.17 -7.39 1.18
CA ARG A 157 -4.61 -6.33 2.03
C ARG A 157 -4.40 -5.10 1.19
N GLU A 158 -4.44 -3.97 1.86
CA GLU A 158 -4.08 -2.70 1.26
C GLU A 158 -2.75 -2.22 1.85
N LEU A 159 -1.94 -1.61 0.99
CA LEU A 159 -0.58 -1.18 1.27
C LEU A 159 -0.44 0.28 0.89
N THR A 160 0.27 1.04 1.71
CA THR A 160 0.78 2.38 1.37
C THR A 160 2.29 2.29 1.32
N ILE A 161 2.87 2.60 0.17
CA ILE A 161 4.28 2.35 -0.13
C ILE A 161 4.92 3.64 -0.62
N ASP A 162 5.96 4.12 0.08
CA ASP A 162 6.81 5.22 -0.43
C ASP A 162 7.93 4.62 -1.25
N VAL A 163 7.98 4.93 -2.55
CA VAL A 163 9.05 4.50 -3.47
C VAL A 163 9.96 5.68 -3.75
N ARG A 164 11.25 5.53 -3.47
CA ARG A 164 12.29 6.51 -3.81
C ARG A 164 12.94 6.15 -5.13
N LEU A 165 13.05 7.16 -5.99
CA LEU A 165 13.60 7.00 -7.33
C LEU A 165 14.76 7.95 -7.57
N ARG A 166 15.66 7.52 -8.44
CA ARG A 166 16.71 8.35 -9.02
C ARG A 166 16.60 8.32 -10.53
N HIS A 167 16.83 9.47 -11.14
CA HIS A 167 16.94 9.60 -12.58
C HIS A 167 18.41 9.48 -12.99
N ALA A 168 18.75 8.40 -13.69
CA ALA A 168 20.10 8.13 -14.19
C ALA A 168 20.02 7.53 -15.58
N ASN A 169 20.97 7.86 -16.46
CA ASN A 169 21.03 7.31 -17.83
C ASN A 169 19.71 7.49 -18.61
N ARG A 170 19.08 8.66 -18.48
CA ARG A 170 17.82 9.03 -19.15
C ARG A 170 16.60 8.18 -18.76
N ARG A 171 16.64 7.51 -17.60
CA ARG A 171 15.52 6.74 -17.06
C ARG A 171 15.38 6.94 -15.55
N TRP A 172 14.16 6.81 -15.07
CA TRP A 172 13.89 6.66 -13.64
C TRP A 172 14.14 5.23 -13.20
N ALA A 173 14.81 5.07 -12.07
CA ALA A 173 15.05 3.79 -11.42
C ALA A 173 14.60 3.87 -9.96
N ALA A 174 13.82 2.89 -9.52
CA ALA A 174 13.43 2.78 -8.12
C ALA A 174 14.62 2.23 -7.31
N GLU A 175 15.05 2.96 -6.28
CA GLU A 175 16.23 2.65 -5.47
C GLU A 175 15.86 2.08 -4.10
N SER A 176 14.76 2.58 -3.52
CA SER A 176 14.21 2.04 -2.29
C SER A 176 12.69 2.13 -2.25
N ALA A 177 12.07 1.30 -1.42
CA ALA A 177 10.66 1.35 -1.09
C ALA A 177 10.48 1.08 0.41
N SER A 178 9.45 1.68 1.00
CA SER A 178 9.11 1.48 2.41
C SER A 178 7.62 1.30 2.53
N VAL A 179 7.21 0.20 3.17
CA VAL A 179 5.79 -0.10 3.40
C VAL A 179 5.39 0.51 4.74
N SER A 180 4.30 1.27 4.73
CA SER A 180 3.77 1.87 5.96
C SER A 180 3.38 0.79 6.97
N ALA A 181 3.95 0.86 8.17
CA ALA A 181 3.52 0.06 9.31
C ALA A 181 2.37 0.77 10.07
N PRO A 182 1.33 0.05 10.52
CA PRO A 182 0.27 0.67 11.30
C PRO A 182 0.81 1.13 12.67
N PRO A 183 0.49 2.37 13.11
CA PRO A 183 0.82 2.82 14.45
C PRO A 183 0.03 2.05 15.54
N PRO A 184 0.49 2.08 16.81
CA PRO A 184 -0.28 1.56 17.93
C PRO A 184 -1.65 2.24 18.05
N LEU A 185 -2.67 1.48 18.43
CA LEU A 185 -4.03 1.98 18.60
C LEU A 185 -4.14 2.84 19.86
N ALA A 186 -4.97 3.89 19.80
CA ALA A 186 -5.35 4.63 21.00
C ALA A 186 -6.27 3.79 21.89
N ALA A 187 -6.20 3.98 23.20
CA ALA A 187 -7.13 3.36 24.16
C ALA A 187 -8.58 3.85 23.98
N SER A 188 -8.75 5.08 23.49
CA SER A 188 -10.06 5.68 23.24
C SER A 188 -9.99 6.70 22.11
N LEU A 189 -11.09 6.82 21.34
CA LEU A 189 -11.22 7.79 20.26
C LEU A 189 -12.33 8.79 20.58
N ASP A 190 -12.09 10.07 20.24
CA ASP A 190 -13.10 11.10 20.32
C ASP A 190 -14.28 10.80 19.38
N ALA A 191 -15.42 11.45 19.62
CA ALA A 191 -16.66 11.19 18.88
C ALA A 191 -16.59 11.63 17.40
N ALA A 192 -15.81 12.67 17.07
CA ALA A 192 -15.67 13.14 15.70
C ALA A 192 -14.85 12.15 14.86
N THR A 193 -13.75 11.64 15.42
CA THR A 193 -12.92 10.61 14.79
C THR A 193 -13.72 9.33 14.56
N ARG A 194 -14.50 8.87 15.55
CA ARG A 194 -15.39 7.71 15.38
C ARG A 194 -16.43 7.91 14.29
N ARG A 195 -17.04 9.10 14.20
CA ARG A 195 -17.99 9.42 13.12
C ARG A 195 -17.32 9.43 11.75
N LEU A 196 -16.13 10.01 11.63
CA LEU A 196 -15.38 10.03 10.37
C LEU A 196 -15.02 8.62 9.90
N LEU A 197 -14.58 7.75 10.82
CA LEU A 197 -14.24 6.35 10.52
C LEU A 197 -15.43 5.51 10.02
N GLY A 198 -16.66 5.93 10.29
CA GLY A 198 -17.89 5.29 9.80
C GLY A 198 -18.59 6.09 8.69
N ASN A 199 -17.94 7.10 8.12
CA ASN A 199 -18.51 7.94 7.08
C ASN A 199 -18.04 7.46 5.70
N ASP A 200 -18.94 6.85 4.93
CA ASP A 200 -18.65 6.36 3.58
C ASP A 200 -18.32 7.48 2.58
N GLY A 201 -18.61 8.75 2.91
CA GLY A 201 -18.18 9.92 2.14
C GLY A 201 -16.67 10.20 2.22
N VAL A 202 -15.92 9.49 3.06
CA VAL A 202 -14.44 9.59 3.13
C VAL A 202 -13.83 8.21 2.95
N VAL A 203 -13.23 7.99 1.79
CA VAL A 203 -12.54 6.75 1.44
C VAL A 203 -11.13 6.82 2.02
N LEU A 204 -10.87 5.97 3.02
CA LEU A 204 -9.61 5.93 3.75
C LEU A 204 -8.83 4.67 3.36
N PRO A 205 -7.58 4.82 2.89
CA PRO A 205 -6.71 3.67 2.76
C PRO A 205 -6.33 3.12 4.13
N ALA A 206 -5.90 1.85 4.19
CA ALA A 206 -5.63 1.13 5.44
C ALA A 206 -4.67 1.88 6.37
N ALA A 207 -3.61 2.50 5.82
CA ALA A 207 -2.66 3.29 6.61
C ALA A 207 -3.32 4.56 7.20
N ALA A 208 -4.10 5.31 6.42
CA ALA A 208 -4.82 6.49 6.89
C ALA A 208 -5.88 6.12 7.94
N ARG A 209 -6.57 4.99 7.77
CA ARG A 209 -7.51 4.47 8.78
C ARG A 209 -6.78 4.13 10.08
N ALA A 210 -5.62 3.48 10.00
CA ALA A 210 -4.81 3.15 11.16
C ALA A 210 -4.29 4.42 11.88
N ASP A 211 -3.92 5.46 11.13
CA ASP A 211 -3.52 6.75 11.69
C ASP A 211 -4.65 7.37 12.53
N LEU A 212 -5.89 7.39 12.03
CA LEU A 212 -7.05 7.87 12.80
C LEU A 212 -7.30 7.02 14.05
N LEU A 213 -7.21 5.69 13.93
CA LEU A 213 -7.38 4.77 15.06
C LEU A 213 -6.28 4.89 16.13
N SER A 214 -5.11 5.43 15.78
CA SER A 214 -4.04 5.72 16.74
C SER A 214 -4.27 6.98 17.56
N GLY A 215 -5.24 7.82 17.19
CA GLY A 215 -5.47 9.13 17.81
C GLY A 215 -4.35 10.15 17.53
N ALA A 216 -3.43 9.87 16.61
CA ALA A 216 -2.29 10.76 16.29
C ALA A 216 -2.61 11.86 15.26
N ILE A 217 -3.85 11.91 14.75
CA ILE A 217 -4.27 12.89 13.75
C ILE A 217 -4.91 14.10 14.42
N ASP A 218 -4.49 15.29 14.02
CA ASP A 218 -4.97 16.56 14.55
C ASP A 218 -6.50 16.66 14.38
N PRO A 219 -7.27 16.93 15.47
CA PRO A 219 -8.73 17.05 15.40
C PRO A 219 -9.23 18.11 14.40
N ARG A 220 -8.40 19.09 14.02
CA ARG A 220 -8.73 20.06 12.98
C ARG A 220 -8.88 19.39 11.61
N LEU A 221 -8.02 18.43 11.26
CA LEU A 221 -8.15 17.66 10.01
C LEU A 221 -9.41 16.82 9.99
N VAL A 222 -9.75 16.19 11.13
CA VAL A 222 -10.99 15.40 11.25
C VAL A 222 -12.22 16.28 10.95
N ARG A 223 -12.21 17.54 11.40
CA ARG A 223 -13.27 18.52 11.08
C ARG A 223 -13.27 18.92 9.62
N VAL A 224 -12.10 19.14 9.01
CA VAL A 224 -11.99 19.46 7.57
C VAL A 224 -12.54 18.32 6.72
N LEU A 225 -12.09 17.08 6.93
CA LEU A 225 -12.59 15.92 6.18
C LEU A 225 -14.08 15.71 6.39
N GLY A 226 -14.55 15.84 7.64
CA GLY A 226 -15.98 15.84 7.95
C GLY A 226 -16.74 16.94 7.21
N ALA A 227 -16.14 18.13 7.03
CA ALA A 227 -16.75 19.23 6.30
C ALA A 227 -16.81 19.01 4.78
N LEU A 228 -15.73 18.51 4.19
CA LEU A 228 -15.68 18.19 2.76
C LEU A 228 -16.66 17.06 2.41
N SER A 229 -16.74 16.04 3.27
CA SER A 229 -17.58 14.85 3.06
C SER A 229 -19.09 15.12 3.03
N ARG A 230 -19.53 16.33 3.42
CA ARG A 230 -20.94 16.73 3.32
C ARG A 230 -21.37 17.04 1.89
N THR A 231 -20.41 17.33 1.01
CA THR A 231 -20.68 17.75 -0.37
C THR A 231 -20.06 16.79 -1.37
N TRP A 232 -18.88 16.25 -1.07
CA TRP A 232 -18.12 15.41 -1.99
C TRP A 232 -17.72 14.09 -1.34
N ARG A 233 -17.58 13.05 -2.14
CA ARG A 233 -16.86 11.84 -1.75
C ARG A 233 -15.36 12.10 -1.87
N ILE A 234 -14.64 12.01 -0.76
CA ILE A 234 -13.22 12.35 -0.66
C ILE A 234 -12.37 11.09 -0.59
N HIS A 235 -11.40 10.95 -1.50
CA HIS A 235 -10.46 9.83 -1.49
C HIS A 235 -9.12 10.27 -0.94
N VAL A 236 -8.79 9.79 0.25
CA VAL A 236 -7.53 10.11 0.92
C VAL A 236 -6.41 9.27 0.32
N GLN A 237 -5.25 9.88 0.08
CA GLN A 237 -4.02 9.15 -0.23
C GLN A 237 -3.28 8.82 1.06
N VAL A 238 -3.04 9.84 1.89
CA VAL A 238 -2.21 9.71 3.10
C VAL A 238 -2.59 10.77 4.14
N LEU A 239 -2.47 10.40 5.41
CA LEU A 239 -2.54 11.32 6.55
C LEU A 239 -1.15 11.50 7.16
N ARG A 240 -0.59 10.43 7.72
CA ARG A 240 0.72 10.47 8.39
C ARG A 240 1.63 9.34 7.94
N SER A 241 1.17 8.10 8.07
CA SER A 241 1.99 6.92 7.81
C SER A 241 2.06 6.63 6.31
N GLY A 242 3.28 6.45 5.79
CA GLY A 242 3.55 6.31 4.36
C GLY A 242 3.97 7.59 3.63
N HIS A 243 3.91 8.76 4.29
CA HIS A 243 4.43 10.01 3.73
C HIS A 243 5.94 10.20 4.05
N PRO A 244 6.76 10.77 3.13
CA PRO A 244 8.10 11.24 3.43
C PRO A 244 8.20 12.02 4.75
N ARG A 245 9.15 11.64 5.62
CA ARG A 245 9.27 12.25 6.95
C ARG A 245 9.43 13.78 6.92
N ASN A 246 10.25 14.26 5.98
CA ASN A 246 10.51 15.68 5.79
C ASN A 246 9.84 16.15 4.50
N VAL A 247 9.59 17.47 4.41
CA VAL A 247 9.26 18.11 3.14
C VAL A 247 10.36 17.78 2.15
N TYR A 248 9.96 17.24 1.01
CA TYR A 248 10.86 16.56 0.09
C TYR A 248 12.05 17.45 -0.31
N GLY A 249 13.27 16.90 -0.24
CA GLY A 249 14.51 17.63 -0.54
C GLY A 249 14.93 18.64 0.52
N THR A 250 14.33 18.65 1.72
CA THR A 250 14.67 19.59 2.80
C THR A 250 14.84 18.89 4.15
N ALA A 251 15.39 19.62 5.14
CA ALA A 251 15.43 19.19 6.54
C ALA A 251 14.14 19.52 7.32
N ARG A 252 13.19 20.25 6.72
CA ARG A 252 11.95 20.67 7.40
C ARG A 252 11.03 19.47 7.59
N LEU A 253 10.59 19.23 8.83
CA LEU A 253 9.64 18.16 9.13
C LEU A 253 8.31 18.43 8.40
N SER A 254 7.75 17.39 7.77
CA SER A 254 6.44 17.50 7.11
C SER A 254 5.31 17.58 8.13
N ASN A 255 4.25 18.34 7.82
CA ASN A 255 3.04 18.37 8.62
C ASN A 255 2.30 17.02 8.58
N HIS A 256 2.47 16.20 7.54
CA HIS A 256 2.02 14.80 7.56
C HIS A 256 2.66 14.01 8.72
N THR A 257 3.97 14.15 8.92
CA THR A 257 4.67 13.47 10.02
C THR A 257 4.14 13.85 11.40
N ARG A 258 3.63 15.08 11.52
CA ARG A 258 3.00 15.64 12.73
C ARG A 258 1.52 15.25 12.88
N GLY A 259 0.93 14.55 11.90
CA GLY A 259 -0.50 14.26 11.87
C GLY A 259 -1.36 15.50 11.59
N GLN A 260 -0.80 16.50 10.91
CA GLN A 260 -1.39 17.82 10.67
C GLN A 260 -1.65 18.13 9.20
N ALA A 261 -1.44 17.16 8.30
CA ALA A 261 -1.86 17.27 6.90
C ALA A 261 -2.59 16.02 6.38
N VAL A 262 -3.31 16.19 5.27
CA VAL A 262 -3.96 15.15 4.48
C VAL A 262 -3.76 15.44 3.00
N ASP A 263 -3.51 14.39 2.23
CA ASP A 263 -3.56 14.47 0.77
C ASP A 263 -4.79 13.75 0.25
N VAL A 264 -5.49 14.39 -0.69
CA VAL A 264 -6.69 13.89 -1.36
C VAL A 264 -6.39 13.70 -2.84
N TRP A 265 -6.47 12.47 -3.33
CA TRP A 265 -6.13 12.15 -4.72
C TRP A 265 -7.33 12.10 -5.67
N ALA A 266 -8.55 11.92 -5.15
CA ALA A 266 -9.77 11.95 -5.95
C ALA A 266 -10.96 12.58 -5.20
N ILE A 267 -11.87 13.16 -5.99
CA ILE A 267 -13.10 13.80 -5.57
C ILE A 267 -14.22 13.21 -6.43
N ASP A 268 -15.26 12.65 -5.79
CA ASP A 268 -16.37 11.96 -6.46
C ASP A 268 -15.89 10.90 -7.45
N ASP A 269 -14.96 10.05 -6.99
CA ASP A 269 -14.30 8.98 -7.76
C ASP A 269 -13.51 9.46 -9.01
N ILE A 270 -13.35 10.78 -9.21
CA ILE A 270 -12.54 11.37 -10.29
C ILE A 270 -11.19 11.82 -9.73
N PRO A 271 -10.05 11.32 -10.26
CA PRO A 271 -8.71 11.79 -9.87
C PRO A 271 -8.57 13.30 -9.98
N VAL A 272 -7.89 13.94 -9.01
CA VAL A 272 -7.68 15.39 -9.00
C VAL A 272 -7.00 15.88 -10.27
N ILE A 273 -6.06 15.09 -10.83
CA ILE A 273 -5.38 15.41 -12.10
C ILE A 273 -6.33 15.48 -13.32
N GLU A 274 -7.47 14.81 -13.25
CA GLU A 274 -8.52 14.79 -14.28
C GLU A 274 -9.74 15.63 -13.90
N GLN A 275 -9.73 16.23 -12.71
CA GLN A 275 -10.86 16.96 -12.17
C GLN A 275 -10.99 18.34 -12.81
N ARG A 276 -12.25 18.80 -12.94
CA ARG A 276 -12.54 20.17 -13.35
C ARG A 276 -11.92 21.15 -12.36
N ALA A 277 -11.23 22.16 -12.88
CA ALA A 277 -10.61 23.22 -12.09
C ALA A 277 -11.58 23.87 -11.08
N SER A 278 -12.85 24.05 -11.46
CA SER A 278 -13.87 24.62 -10.56
C SER A 278 -14.19 23.73 -9.36
N VAL A 279 -14.18 22.40 -9.51
CA VAL A 279 -14.42 21.45 -8.40
C VAL A 279 -13.21 21.41 -7.48
N ALA A 280 -12.00 21.30 -8.04
CA ALA A 280 -10.77 21.36 -7.25
C ALA A 280 -10.69 22.68 -6.45
N SER A 281 -10.98 23.81 -7.09
CA SER A 281 -11.03 25.12 -6.43
C SER A 281 -12.08 25.17 -5.31
N ALA A 282 -13.28 24.62 -5.53
CA ALA A 282 -14.34 24.59 -4.52
C ALA A 282 -13.94 23.76 -3.29
N VAL A 283 -13.32 22.58 -3.48
CA VAL A 283 -12.80 21.75 -2.38
C VAL A 283 -11.72 22.49 -1.60
N MET A 284 -10.75 23.10 -2.29
CA MET A 284 -9.69 23.90 -1.64
C MET A 284 -10.28 25.07 -0.83
N ARG A 285 -11.26 25.79 -1.38
CA ARG A 285 -11.94 26.89 -0.67
C ARG A 285 -12.75 26.41 0.52
N GLN A 286 -13.39 25.25 0.44
CA GLN A 286 -14.12 24.67 1.56
C GLN A 286 -13.18 24.20 2.67
N ALA A 287 -12.00 23.67 2.32
CA ALA A 287 -10.96 23.33 3.28
C ALA A 287 -10.46 24.60 4.04
N ALA A 288 -10.23 25.70 3.32
CA ALA A 288 -9.89 26.99 3.92
C ALA A 288 -10.99 27.52 4.84
N ALA A 289 -12.26 27.44 4.41
CA ALA A 289 -13.42 27.82 5.22
C ALA A 289 -13.57 26.95 6.48
N ALA A 290 -13.09 25.70 6.44
CA ALA A 290 -12.99 24.81 7.60
C ALA A 290 -11.75 25.07 8.48
N GLY A 291 -10.91 26.05 8.11
CA GLY A 291 -9.82 26.58 8.91
C GLY A 291 -8.42 26.17 8.49
N ALA A 292 -8.24 25.37 7.43
CA ALA A 292 -6.92 25.00 6.94
C ALA A 292 -6.15 26.23 6.41
N ASP A 293 -4.85 26.30 6.70
CA ASP A 293 -3.98 27.43 6.31
C ASP A 293 -2.75 27.02 5.47
N GLU A 294 -2.62 25.74 5.13
CA GLU A 294 -1.66 25.19 4.16
C GLU A 294 -2.43 24.34 3.13
N ILE A 295 -2.70 24.87 1.94
CA ILE A 295 -3.57 24.22 0.94
C ILE A 295 -2.88 24.19 -0.42
N GLY A 296 -2.35 23.01 -0.77
CA GLY A 296 -1.69 22.75 -2.04
C GLY A 296 -2.64 22.11 -3.04
N GLY A 297 -2.58 22.46 -4.32
CA GLY A 297 -3.39 21.80 -5.33
C GLY A 297 -2.98 22.08 -6.77
N PRO A 298 -3.74 21.61 -7.76
CA PRO A 298 -3.39 21.73 -9.18
C PRO A 298 -3.37 23.17 -9.68
N LEU A 299 -4.06 24.06 -8.97
CA LEU A 299 -4.21 25.49 -9.24
C LEU A 299 -4.18 26.28 -7.93
N ASP A 300 -3.92 27.59 -8.02
CA ASP A 300 -4.13 28.52 -6.92
C ASP A 300 -5.48 29.24 -7.13
N PRO A 301 -6.49 29.02 -6.27
CA PRO A 301 -7.80 29.66 -6.40
C PRO A 301 -7.76 31.19 -6.45
N ASP A 302 -6.79 31.82 -5.77
CA ASP A 302 -6.69 33.28 -5.67
C ASP A 302 -5.66 33.87 -6.64
N GLY A 303 -4.92 33.02 -7.37
CA GLY A 303 -3.92 33.44 -8.36
C GLY A 303 -2.73 34.19 -7.77
N ARG A 304 -2.46 34.04 -6.47
CA ARG A 304 -1.39 34.79 -5.75
C ARG A 304 -0.10 34.00 -5.59
N ASN A 305 -0.03 32.79 -6.15
CA ASN A 305 1.01 31.78 -6.12
C ASN A 305 2.00 31.91 -4.95
N GLY A 306 1.81 31.08 -3.92
CA GLY A 306 2.72 31.01 -2.78
C GLY A 306 2.39 31.97 -1.64
N ARG A 307 1.17 32.50 -1.61
CA ARG A 307 0.63 33.24 -0.46
C ARG A 307 -0.43 32.39 0.25
N PRO A 308 -0.37 32.25 1.60
CA PRO A 308 -1.36 31.49 2.33
C PRO A 308 -2.82 31.90 2.04
N PRO A 309 -3.77 30.96 2.10
CA PRO A 309 -3.53 29.55 2.42
C PRO A 309 -3.12 28.73 1.19
N TYR A 310 -3.18 29.27 -0.02
CA TYR A 310 -3.09 28.48 -1.25
C TYR A 310 -1.70 28.46 -1.88
N PHE A 311 -1.32 27.30 -2.41
CA PHE A 311 -0.14 27.18 -3.26
C PHE A 311 -0.34 26.11 -4.33
N THR A 312 0.50 26.17 -5.36
CA THR A 312 0.58 25.14 -6.41
C THR A 312 2.03 24.96 -6.82
N ASN A 313 2.42 23.74 -7.13
CA ASN A 313 3.72 23.38 -7.68
C ASN A 313 3.61 22.03 -8.40
N ASP A 314 4.72 21.57 -8.96
CA ASP A 314 4.81 20.31 -9.73
C ASP A 314 4.36 19.07 -8.94
N VAL A 315 4.56 19.04 -7.62
CA VAL A 315 4.18 17.89 -6.79
C VAL A 315 2.68 17.81 -6.57
N HIS A 316 1.98 18.96 -6.54
CA HIS A 316 0.56 19.03 -6.17
C HIS A 316 -0.37 19.11 -7.38
N LYS A 317 0.10 18.71 -8.57
CA LYS A 317 -0.73 18.70 -9.79
C LYS A 317 -1.73 17.55 -9.81
N ASP A 318 -1.50 16.52 -9.03
CA ASP A 318 -2.25 15.26 -9.04
C ASP A 318 -3.06 15.00 -7.76
N HIS A 319 -2.97 15.88 -6.76
CA HIS A 319 -3.70 15.78 -5.50
C HIS A 319 -3.95 17.16 -4.89
N ILE A 320 -4.85 17.20 -3.90
CA ILE A 320 -5.04 18.36 -3.02
C ILE A 320 -4.43 18.05 -1.67
N HIS A 321 -3.43 18.82 -1.29
CA HIS A 321 -2.85 18.84 0.05
C HIS A 321 -3.64 19.81 0.94
N VAL A 322 -3.97 19.38 2.15
CA VAL A 322 -4.60 20.23 3.16
C VAL A 322 -3.89 20.02 4.49
N GLY A 323 -3.38 21.10 5.06
CA GLY A 323 -2.62 21.08 6.30
C GLY A 323 -2.84 22.32 7.16
N PHE A 324 -2.15 22.30 8.29
CA PHE A 324 -2.09 23.41 9.22
C PHE A 324 -0.65 23.77 9.50
N GLU A 325 -0.26 25.01 9.20
CA GLU A 325 1.05 25.51 9.57
C GLU A 325 1.18 25.56 11.09
N VAL A 326 2.34 25.12 11.58
CA VAL A 326 2.68 25.27 12.99
C VAL A 326 3.16 26.69 13.18
N ARG A 327 2.35 27.48 13.88
CA ARG A 327 2.72 28.80 14.38
C ARG A 327 3.68 28.68 15.57
#